data_AF-A0A843HZW0-F1
#
_entry.id   AF-A0A843HZW0-F1
#
_cell.length_a   1.000
_cell.length_b   1.000
_cell.length_c   1.000
_cell.angle_alpha   90.00
_cell.angle_beta   90.00
_cell.angle_gamma   90.00
#
_symmetry.space_group_name_H-M   'P 1'
#
loop_
_entity.id
_entity.type
_entity.pdbx_description
1 polymer ?
#
loop_
_entity_poly.entity_id
_entity_poly.type
_entity_poly.pdbx_seq_one_letter_code
_entity_poly.pdbx_strand_id
1 'polypeptide(L)'
;FNLHEVHLLAFTLGSISGLITIIGLIILLIRRIIDKRVRMTSDLDDYFTLILLLIVIGAGLANTIGYVIVTGHLYDYEDTIGPYIRSLFVLRPDISIMASVPISYQIHVALGFLFFAVFPFTRLVHILSFPLAYLWRSYIVYRSPYYFRKLLSTVKRH
;
A
#
# COMPACT_ATOMS: atom_id res chain seq x y z
N PHE A 1 -19.17 6.42 -20.49
CA PHE A 1 -17.90 7.01 -20.04
C PHE A 1 -16.94 6.97 -21.20
N ASN A 2 -16.39 8.11 -21.62
CA ASN A 2 -15.36 8.14 -22.66
C ASN A 2 -14.05 7.59 -22.07
N LEU A 3 -13.42 6.61 -22.73
CA LEU A 3 -12.16 6.00 -22.26
C LEU A 3 -11.09 7.08 -21.99
N HIS A 4 -10.99 8.07 -22.89
CA HIS A 4 -10.06 9.19 -22.77
C HIS A 4 -10.21 9.98 -21.46
N GLU A 5 -11.45 10.25 -21.01
CA GLU A 5 -11.71 10.96 -19.75
C GLU A 5 -11.27 10.14 -18.54
N VAL A 6 -11.45 8.82 -18.58
CA VAL A 6 -11.05 7.91 -17.50
C VAL A 6 -9.53 7.83 -17.40
N HIS A 7 -8.82 7.69 -18.52
CA HIS A 7 -7.35 7.68 -18.52
C HIS A 7 -6.77 9.01 -18.04
N LEU A 8 -7.33 10.14 -18.49
CA LEU A 8 -6.88 11.47 -18.06
C LEU A 8 -7.14 11.69 -16.56
N LEU A 9 -8.31 11.26 -16.08
CA LEU A 9 -8.67 11.35 -14.67
C LEU A 9 -7.76 10.47 -13.80
N ALA A 10 -7.49 9.24 -14.24
CA ALA A 10 -6.56 8.33 -13.56
C ALA A 10 -5.14 8.91 -13.50
N PHE A 11 -4.65 9.47 -14.60
CA PHE A 11 -3.33 10.11 -14.66
C PHE A 11 -3.23 11.33 -13.72
N THR A 12 -4.22 12.23 -13.78
CA THR A 12 -4.19 13.47 -12.99
C THR A 12 -4.32 13.20 -11.50
N LEU A 13 -5.33 12.42 -11.09
CA LEU A 13 -5.53 12.06 -9.68
C LEU A 13 -4.37 11.20 -9.15
N GLY A 14 -3.87 10.27 -9.96
CA GLY A 14 -2.72 9.44 -9.60
C GLY A 14 -1.45 10.26 -9.39
N SER A 15 -1.16 11.20 -10.29
CA SER A 15 0.02 12.07 -10.19
C SER A 15 -0.05 13.02 -8.99
N ILE A 16 -1.21 13.65 -8.76
CA ILE A 16 -1.41 14.56 -7.63
C ILE A 16 -1.30 13.81 -6.30
N SER A 17 -2.02 12.69 -6.17
CA SER A 17 -1.96 11.88 -4.95
C SER A 17 -0.56 11.32 -4.69
N GLY A 18 0.15 10.89 -5.73
CA GLY A 18 1.54 10.44 -5.63
C GLY A 18 2.46 11.54 -5.09
N LEU A 19 2.37 12.77 -5.60
CA LEU A 19 3.18 13.90 -5.15
C LEU A 19 2.91 14.25 -3.68
N ILE A 20 1.63 14.35 -3.32
CA ILE A 20 1.21 14.59 -1.92
C ILE A 20 1.78 13.49 -1.01
N THR A 21 1.70 12.23 -1.44
CA THR A 21 2.20 11.10 -0.65
C THR A 21 3.72 11.16 -0.47
N ILE A 22 4.49 11.44 -1.53
CA ILE A 22 5.95 11.62 -1.43
C ILE A 22 6.31 12.73 -0.44
N ILE A 23 5.66 13.89 -0.55
CA ILE A 23 5.90 15.01 0.37
C ILE A 23 5.63 14.57 1.82
N GLY A 24 4.49 13.90 2.05
CA GLY A 24 4.15 13.36 3.37
C GLY A 24 5.19 12.37 3.90
N LEU A 25 5.67 11.45 3.05
CA LEU A 25 6.70 10.48 3.44
C LEU A 25 8.03 11.14 3.78
N ILE A 26 8.45 12.13 3.01
CA ILE A 26 9.68 12.89 3.29
C ILE A 26 9.55 13.61 4.64
N ILE A 27 8.43 14.30 4.90
CA ILE A 27 8.18 14.98 6.17
C ILE A 27 8.23 13.98 7.33
N LEU A 28 7.58 12.82 7.19
CA LEU A 28 7.59 11.77 8.23
C LEU A 28 8.99 11.21 8.47
N LEU A 29 9.77 10.99 7.41
CA LEU A 29 11.14 10.49 7.51
C LEU A 29 12.03 11.51 8.22
N ILE A 30 11.97 12.79 7.82
CA ILE A 30 12.71 13.88 8.46
C ILE A 30 12.35 13.98 9.94
N ARG A 31 11.05 13.98 10.26
CA ARG A 31 10.57 14.01 11.66
C ARG A 31 11.15 12.85 12.47
N ARG A 32 11.19 11.65 11.89
CA ARG A 32 11.69 10.44 12.56
C ARG A 32 13.20 10.47 12.80
N ILE A 33 13.96 11.17 11.97
CA ILE A 33 15.42 11.31 12.11
C ILE A 33 15.78 12.41 13.12
N ILE A 34 15.10 13.56 13.04
CA ILE A 34 15.44 14.77 13.81
C ILE A 34 14.85 14.74 15.22
N ASP A 35 13.59 14.32 15.38
CA ASP A 35 12.91 14.35 16.67
C ASP A 35 13.41 13.22 17.58
N LYS A 36 14.15 13.59 18.63
CA LYS A 36 14.70 12.64 19.61
C LYS A 36 13.60 11.78 20.25
N ARG A 37 12.40 12.32 20.50
CA ARG A 37 11.31 11.54 21.13
C ARG A 37 10.83 10.44 20.21
N VAL A 38 10.62 10.77 18.93
CA VAL A 38 10.14 9.80 17.93
C VAL A 38 11.21 8.77 17.63
N ARG A 39 12.47 9.18 17.48
CA ARG A 39 13.59 8.28 17.21
C ARG A 39 13.78 7.23 18.30
N MET A 40 13.58 7.58 19.57
CA MET A 40 13.73 6.65 20.70
C MET A 40 12.66 5.55 20.75
N THR A 41 11.53 5.73 20.07
CA THR A 41 10.45 4.74 19.99
C THR A 41 10.30 4.14 18.59
N SER A 42 11.23 4.48 17.69
CA SER A 42 11.25 3.98 16.31
C SER A 42 12.11 2.74 16.22
N ASP A 43 11.60 1.73 15.52
CA ASP A 43 12.35 0.52 15.19
C ASP A 43 12.97 0.65 13.78
N LEU A 44 13.89 -0.25 13.42
CA LEU A 44 14.55 -0.21 12.11
C LEU A 44 13.58 -0.49 10.95
N ASP A 45 12.55 -1.30 11.18
CA ASP A 45 11.50 -1.61 10.22
C ASP A 45 10.69 -0.36 9.82
N ASP A 46 10.49 0.58 10.75
CA ASP A 46 9.83 1.86 10.48
C ASP A 46 10.55 2.67 9.40
N TYR A 47 11.89 2.76 9.49
CA TYR A 47 12.69 3.49 8.51
C TYR A 47 12.76 2.73 7.19
N PHE A 48 12.99 1.42 7.24
CA PHE A 48 13.02 0.57 6.06
C PHE A 48 11.72 0.70 5.26
N THR A 49 10.59 0.63 5.93
CA THR A 49 9.27 0.70 5.31
C THR A 49 9.00 2.07 4.68
N LEU A 50 9.35 3.16 5.37
CA LEU A 50 9.20 4.52 4.83
C LEU A 50 10.08 4.73 3.58
N ILE A 51 11.32 4.25 3.61
CA ILE A 51 12.24 4.36 2.47
C ILE A 51 11.77 3.49 1.31
N LEU A 52 11.36 2.25 1.56
CA LEU A 52 10.83 1.36 0.53
C LEU A 52 9.60 1.97 -0.15
N LEU A 53 8.67 2.51 0.65
CA LEU A 53 7.47 3.15 0.12
C LEU A 53 7.80 4.41 -0.69
N LEU A 54 8.79 5.20 -0.26
CA LEU A 54 9.29 6.35 -1.01
C LEU A 54 9.88 5.93 -2.37
N ILE A 55 10.66 4.84 -2.40
CA ILE A 55 11.25 4.29 -3.64
C ILE A 55 10.16 3.76 -4.57
N VAL A 56 9.21 2.98 -4.05
CA VAL A 56 8.10 2.40 -4.84
C VAL A 56 7.27 3.50 -5.47
N ILE A 57 6.80 4.47 -4.67
CA ILE A 57 5.95 5.57 -5.15
C ILE A 57 6.74 6.51 -6.06
N GLY A 58 8.00 6.80 -5.72
CA GLY A 58 8.90 7.59 -6.54
C GLY A 58 9.13 6.98 -7.93
N ALA A 59 9.41 5.67 -7.99
CA ALA A 59 9.53 4.94 -9.25
C ALA A 59 8.22 4.95 -10.05
N GLY A 60 7.07 4.82 -9.38
CA GLY A 60 5.75 4.89 -10.01
C GLY A 60 5.48 6.27 -10.63
N LEU A 61 5.68 7.34 -9.88
CA LEU A 61 5.53 8.72 -10.38
C LEU A 61 6.53 9.04 -11.49
N ALA A 62 7.77 8.58 -11.37
CA ALA A 62 8.78 8.76 -12.41
C ALA A 62 8.36 8.07 -13.72
N ASN A 63 7.74 6.89 -13.65
CA ASN A 63 7.18 6.24 -14.84
C ASN A 63 6.00 7.03 -15.42
N THR A 64 5.02 7.41 -14.59
CA THR A 64 3.82 8.13 -15.02
C THR A 64 4.16 9.49 -15.66
N ILE A 65 4.96 10.31 -14.99
CA ILE A 65 5.29 11.66 -15.45
C ILE A 65 6.41 11.60 -16.49
N GLY A 66 7.46 10.81 -16.25
CA GLY A 66 8.62 10.73 -17.13
C GLY A 66 8.27 10.16 -18.50
N TYR A 67 7.39 9.17 -18.59
CA TYR A 67 6.95 8.64 -19.87
C TYR A 67 6.19 9.69 -20.71
N VAL A 68 5.31 10.46 -20.08
CA VAL A 68 4.58 11.56 -20.74
C VAL A 68 5.53 12.65 -21.21
N ILE A 69 6.53 13.02 -20.40
CA ILE A 69 7.54 14.02 -20.77
C ILE A 69 8.36 13.57 -21.99
N VAL A 70 8.76 12.29 -22.04
CA VAL A 70 9.64 11.76 -23.09
C VAL A 70 8.89 11.49 -24.39
N THR A 71 7.68 10.95 -24.32
CA THR A 71 6.94 10.45 -25.50
C THR A 71 5.80 11.37 -25.94
N GLY A 72 5.38 12.32 -25.10
CA GLY A 72 4.21 13.17 -25.34
C GLY A 72 2.86 12.45 -25.19
N HIS A 73 2.87 11.15 -24.89
CA HIS A 73 1.68 10.31 -24.78
C HIS A 73 1.63 9.59 -23.43
N LEU A 74 0.42 9.21 -23.01
CA LEU A 74 0.24 8.29 -21.88
C LEU A 74 0.69 6.91 -22.33
N TYR A 75 1.39 6.17 -21.46
CA TYR A 75 1.71 4.78 -21.73
C TYR A 75 0.44 3.94 -21.60
N ASP A 76 0.15 3.09 -22.59
CA ASP A 76 -0.96 2.14 -22.54
C ASP A 76 -0.61 0.95 -21.61
N TYR A 77 -0.55 1.25 -20.30
CA TYR A 77 -0.29 0.25 -19.26
C TYR A 77 -1.41 -0.79 -19.15
N GLU A 78 -2.61 -0.45 -19.63
CA GLU A 78 -3.78 -1.33 -19.60
C GLU A 78 -3.62 -2.54 -20.50
N ASP A 79 -2.96 -2.40 -21.65
CA ASP A 79 -2.78 -3.48 -22.62
C ASP A 79 -1.56 -4.36 -22.33
N THR A 80 -0.69 -3.91 -21.42
CA THR A 80 0.57 -4.63 -21.12
C THR A 80 0.59 -5.13 -19.68
N ILE A 81 0.54 -4.24 -18.69
CA ILE A 81 0.67 -4.60 -17.27
C ILE A 81 -0.61 -5.27 -16.75
N GLY A 82 -1.80 -4.82 -17.22
CA GLY A 82 -3.09 -5.39 -16.83
C GLY A 82 -3.19 -6.90 -17.11
N PRO A 83 -2.97 -7.35 -18.36
CA PRO A 83 -2.94 -8.76 -18.73
C PRO A 83 -1.87 -9.56 -17.97
N TYR A 84 -0.68 -8.99 -17.77
CA TYR A 84 0.37 -9.64 -17.00
C TYR A 84 -0.06 -9.93 -15.55
N ILE A 85 -0.60 -8.93 -14.85
CA ILE A 85 -1.08 -9.13 -13.47
C ILE A 85 -2.24 -10.14 -13.43
N ARG A 86 -3.16 -10.10 -14.40
CA ARG A 86 -4.23 -11.10 -14.52
C ARG A 86 -3.66 -12.51 -14.68
N SER A 87 -2.59 -12.67 -15.48
CA SER A 87 -1.90 -13.94 -15.72
C SER A 87 -1.34 -14.56 -14.43
N LEU A 88 -0.89 -13.72 -13.49
CA LEU A 88 -0.41 -14.17 -12.17
C LEU A 88 -1.56 -14.71 -11.31
N PHE A 89 -2.73 -14.06 -11.31
CA PHE A 89 -3.89 -14.53 -10.53
C PHE A 89 -4.46 -15.85 -11.03
N VAL A 90 -4.37 -16.12 -12.33
CA VAL A 90 -4.75 -17.42 -12.92
C VAL A 90 -3.63 -18.46 -12.86
N LEU A 91 -2.53 -18.16 -12.15
CA LEU A 91 -1.35 -19.02 -11.96
C LEU A 91 -0.71 -19.49 -13.29
N ARG A 92 -0.80 -18.65 -14.32
CA ARG A 92 -0.17 -18.87 -15.64
C ARG A 92 0.60 -17.61 -16.04
N PRO A 93 1.78 -17.37 -15.44
CA PRO A 93 2.55 -16.16 -15.71
C PRO A 93 2.98 -16.11 -17.18
N ASP A 94 2.52 -15.10 -17.89
CA ASP A 94 2.97 -14.84 -19.26
C ASP A 94 4.12 -13.83 -19.25
N ILE A 95 5.35 -14.36 -19.24
CA ILE A 95 6.58 -13.56 -19.17
C ILE A 95 6.82 -12.78 -20.47
N SER A 96 6.25 -13.24 -21.59
CA SER A 96 6.44 -12.60 -22.90
C SER A 96 5.86 -11.17 -22.91
N ILE A 97 4.77 -10.95 -22.17
CA ILE A 97 4.13 -9.63 -22.01
C ILE A 97 5.05 -8.66 -21.27
N MET A 98 5.79 -9.14 -20.26
CA MET A 98 6.72 -8.30 -19.51
C MET A 98 7.98 -7.96 -20.31
N ALA A 99 8.37 -8.80 -21.27
CA ALA A 99 9.55 -8.57 -22.11
C ALA A 99 9.42 -7.33 -23.02
N SER A 100 8.20 -6.97 -23.42
CA SER A 100 7.93 -5.75 -24.22
C SER A 100 7.79 -4.47 -23.38
N VAL A 101 7.73 -4.59 -22.05
CA VAL A 101 7.52 -3.46 -21.14
C VAL A 101 8.87 -2.74 -20.90
N PRO A 102 8.93 -1.40 -20.90
CA PRO A 102 10.17 -0.68 -20.60
C PRO A 102 10.72 -1.04 -19.22
N ILE A 103 12.05 -1.08 -19.10
CA ILE A 103 12.73 -1.60 -17.89
C ILE A 103 12.35 -0.84 -16.61
N SER A 104 12.03 0.46 -16.70
CA SER A 104 11.62 1.28 -15.56
C SER A 104 10.28 0.80 -14.97
N TYR A 105 9.35 0.34 -15.80
CA TYR A 105 8.09 -0.25 -15.37
C TYR A 105 8.30 -1.65 -14.77
N GLN A 106 9.22 -2.46 -15.35
CA GLN A 106 9.59 -3.76 -14.79
C GLN A 106 10.17 -3.61 -13.37
N ILE A 107 11.06 -2.63 -13.17
CA ILE A 107 11.64 -2.30 -11.86
C ILE A 107 10.54 -1.89 -10.87
N HIS A 108 9.61 -1.02 -11.27
CA HIS A 108 8.51 -0.61 -10.38
C HIS A 108 7.61 -1.78 -9.99
N VAL A 109 7.28 -2.68 -10.93
CA VAL A 109 6.49 -3.90 -10.65
C VAL A 109 7.24 -4.81 -9.67
N ALA A 110 8.55 -5.02 -9.88
CA ALA A 110 9.38 -5.81 -8.96
C ALA A 110 9.46 -5.19 -7.55
N LEU A 111 9.60 -3.87 -7.46
CA LEU A 111 9.55 -3.13 -6.19
C LEU A 111 8.17 -3.27 -5.51
N GLY A 112 7.09 -3.28 -6.29
CA GLY A 112 5.74 -3.54 -5.81
C GLY A 112 5.61 -4.93 -5.19
N PHE A 113 6.13 -5.97 -5.85
CA PHE A 113 6.12 -7.32 -5.28
C PHE A 113 6.98 -7.43 -4.02
N LEU A 114 8.15 -6.78 -4.00
CA LEU A 114 8.98 -6.69 -2.80
C LEU A 114 8.21 -6.02 -1.64
N PHE A 115 7.52 -4.92 -1.93
CA PHE A 115 6.68 -4.24 -0.94
C PHE A 115 5.58 -5.18 -0.40
N PHE A 116 4.86 -5.89 -1.27
CA PHE A 116 3.85 -6.86 -0.83
C PHE A 116 4.42 -8.03 -0.02
N ALA A 117 5.64 -8.48 -0.34
CA ALA A 117 6.31 -9.53 0.41
C ALA A 117 6.71 -9.07 1.82
N VAL A 118 7.14 -7.81 1.97
CA VAL A 118 7.56 -7.24 3.26
C VAL A 118 6.36 -6.72 4.07
N PHE A 119 5.28 -6.32 3.40
CA PHE A 119 4.07 -5.75 3.99
C PHE A 119 3.59 -6.44 5.30
N PRO A 120 3.40 -7.78 5.38
CA PRO A 120 2.86 -8.42 6.59
C PRO A 120 3.83 -8.40 7.78
N PHE A 121 5.11 -8.13 7.54
CA PHE A 121 6.15 -8.11 8.57
C PHE A 121 6.45 -6.71 9.11
N THR A 122 5.72 -5.70 8.64
CA THR A 122 5.93 -4.29 9.01
C THR A 122 4.72 -3.72 9.71
N ARG A 123 4.89 -2.55 10.34
CA ARG A 123 3.79 -1.79 10.94
C ARG A 123 2.69 -1.39 9.94
N LEU A 124 2.90 -1.56 8.63
CA LEU A 124 1.84 -1.34 7.62
C LEU A 124 0.69 -2.34 7.73
N VAL A 125 0.90 -3.52 8.33
CA VAL A 125 -0.18 -4.51 8.52
C VAL A 125 -1.38 -3.91 9.27
N HIS A 126 -1.18 -2.84 10.04
CA HIS A 126 -2.24 -2.12 10.76
C HIS A 126 -3.34 -1.57 9.84
N ILE A 127 -3.09 -1.35 8.54
CA ILE A 127 -4.16 -0.93 7.63
C ILE A 127 -5.28 -1.97 7.52
N LEU A 128 -4.98 -3.25 7.77
CA LEU A 128 -5.98 -4.33 7.78
C LEU A 128 -6.89 -4.28 9.02
N SER A 129 -6.46 -3.61 10.09
CA SER A 129 -7.21 -3.44 11.33
C SER A 129 -8.05 -2.15 11.32
N PHE A 130 -8.29 -1.54 10.16
CA PHE A 130 -9.05 -0.31 10.06
C PHE A 130 -10.45 -0.50 10.69
N PRO A 131 -10.82 0.31 11.71
CA PRO A 131 -11.99 0.06 12.53
C PRO A 131 -13.29 0.48 11.84
N LEU A 132 -13.58 -0.04 10.64
CA LEU A 132 -14.78 0.28 9.88
C LEU A 132 -16.07 -0.06 10.65
N ALA A 133 -15.98 -1.10 11.50
CA ALA A 133 -17.05 -1.53 12.39
C ALA A 133 -17.39 -0.49 13.50
N TYR A 134 -16.53 0.50 13.77
CA TYR A 134 -16.83 1.52 14.78
C TYR A 134 -17.96 2.47 14.35
N LEU A 135 -18.17 2.66 13.05
CA LEU A 135 -19.26 3.51 12.54
C LEU A 135 -20.65 2.98 12.96
N TRP A 136 -20.77 1.67 13.17
CA TRP A 136 -22.00 1.00 13.62
C TRP A 136 -21.93 0.51 15.07
N ARG A 137 -20.86 0.84 15.81
CA ARG A 137 -20.68 0.38 17.19
C ARG A 137 -21.43 1.26 18.16
N SER A 138 -22.26 0.67 19.01
CA SER A 138 -22.90 1.36 20.14
C SER A 138 -21.83 1.94 21.08
N TYR A 139 -22.02 3.20 21.50
CA TYR A 139 -21.05 3.97 22.30
C TYR A 139 -20.68 3.28 23.62
N ILE A 140 -21.65 2.57 24.22
CA ILE A 140 -21.46 1.83 25.47
C ILE A 140 -21.40 0.34 25.16
N VAL A 141 -20.26 -0.27 25.43
CA VAL A 141 -20.09 -1.72 25.33
C VAL A 141 -20.25 -2.34 26.71
N TYR A 142 -21.43 -2.90 26.96
CA TYR A 142 -21.68 -3.71 28.14
C TYR A 142 -20.99 -5.07 27.97
N ARG A 143 -19.93 -5.32 28.73
CA ARG A 143 -19.37 -6.66 28.90
C ARG A 143 -20.00 -7.28 30.14
N SER A 144 -20.89 -8.24 29.94
CA SER A 144 -21.59 -8.88 31.05
C SER A 144 -20.64 -9.79 31.86
N PRO A 145 -20.52 -9.63 33.18
CA PRO A 145 -19.73 -10.52 34.05
C PRO A 145 -20.38 -11.90 34.26
N TYR A 146 -21.60 -12.13 33.77
CA TYR A 146 -22.36 -13.37 34.01
C TYR A 146 -21.69 -14.62 33.43
N TYR A 147 -20.88 -14.49 32.38
CA TYR A 147 -20.19 -15.64 31.77
C TYR A 147 -19.10 -16.23 32.68
N PHE A 148 -18.39 -15.38 33.42
CA PHE A 148 -17.29 -15.81 34.30
C PHE A 148 -17.80 -16.54 35.55
N ARG A 149 -18.95 -16.12 36.08
CA ARG A 149 -19.58 -16.73 37.26
C ARG A 149 -20.13 -18.14 36.98
N LYS A 150 -20.62 -18.39 35.76
CA LYS A 150 -21.15 -19.69 35.32
C LYS A 150 -20.05 -20.76 35.16
N LEU A 151 -18.83 -20.35 34.79
CA LEU A 151 -17.64 -21.22 34.71
C LEU A 151 -17.14 -21.61 36.10
N LEU A 152 -17.03 -20.65 37.03
CA LEU A 152 -16.60 -20.92 38.40
C LEU A 152 -17.61 -21.75 39.20
N SER A 153 -18.91 -21.63 38.92
CA SER A 153 -19.93 -22.48 39.58
C SER A 153 -19.92 -23.94 39.10
N THR A 154 -19.28 -24.23 37.98
CA THR A 154 -19.15 -25.60 37.43
C THR A 154 -17.91 -26.29 38.01
N VAL A 155 -16.82 -25.56 38.23
CA VAL A 155 -15.59 -26.08 38.86
C VAL A 155 -15.77 -26.34 40.36
N LYS A 156 -16.60 -25.55 41.06
CA LYS A 156 -16.85 -25.72 42.50
C LYS A 156 -17.82 -26.87 42.84
N ARG A 157 -18.22 -27.69 41.86
CA ARG A 157 -19.13 -28.85 42.03
C ARG A 157 -18.41 -30.21 41.96
N HIS A 158 -17.09 -30.22 41.90
CA HIS A 158 -16.24 -31.39 42.14
C HIS A 158 -15.30 -31.12 43.30
#